data_AF-D8UE44-F1
#
_entry.id   AF-D8UE44-F1
#
_cell.length_a   1.000
_cell.length_b   1.000
_cell.length_c   1.000
_cell.angle_alpha   90.00
_cell.angle_beta   90.00
_cell.angle_gamma   90.00
#
_symmetry.space_group_name_H-M   'P 1'
#
loop_
_entity.id
_entity.type
_entity.pdbx_description
1 polymer ?
#
loop_
_entity_poly.entity_id
_entity_poly.type
_entity_poly.pdbx_seq_one_letter_code
_entity_poly.pdbx_strand_id
1 'polypeptide(L)'
;MAQVAALLVATSSGRALADELASKKSYTYLIGGTDGVPKVLLGVNGQPVLNHWLAAIQQCSRLSPLEEKVFILCNENNIADVRTWAADPRLSAGGFPLGNVLSNGAEDSLGLAADVATFLSVAPASVAGGSLLIAEADALCGPGFSVARAVEHAVMRAKDTLLYMAAPEGMALEGEAVVQVEDPATAAETSSQRVTGMDPTPGGIPDSAALTAVLAPVAVLRPQALERVVAAAAAAGTSASSTLGDMISSLQPGNIAHPPMYAMPLDCFFRLSDAYHVTMTSNFYAFYAKEKAGYKGDAARALEAARKLQELHEARTITGGSAAAGVRLIAERKAARPPEPCVDPELRKLYGEFYDSWLRGDRHHDLAAMAGRGITGASVLLGGSGGTGHCGGGVKAGSSMPVRFADATTRRHNAKEQHPVYTTTTNTYGLKTPAQADMPLTYTAASQHFTKSFPVSAPKSAGLVTAVTKSKVHKTLDDF
;
A
#
# COMPACT_ATOMS: atom_id res chain seq x y z
N MET A 1 -32.18 9.99 -14.59
CA MET A 1 -30.96 9.13 -14.57
C MET A 1 -30.68 8.82 -13.11
N ALA A 2 -30.35 7.59 -12.72
CA ALA A 2 -30.08 7.28 -11.32
C ALA A 2 -28.88 8.11 -10.82
N GLN A 3 -29.07 8.83 -9.72
CA GLN A 3 -28.05 9.68 -9.11
C GLN A 3 -27.08 8.80 -8.33
N VAL A 4 -25.77 9.03 -8.53
CA VAL A 4 -24.71 8.32 -7.83
C VAL A 4 -23.70 9.32 -7.31
N ALA A 5 -23.32 9.17 -6.04
CA ALA A 5 -22.20 9.86 -5.43
C ALA A 5 -21.14 8.85 -4.98
N ALA A 6 -19.94 9.33 -4.68
CA ALA A 6 -18.84 8.54 -4.14
C ALA A 6 -18.37 9.12 -2.81
N LEU A 7 -18.12 8.24 -1.85
CA LEU A 7 -17.58 8.52 -0.53
C LEU A 7 -16.31 7.71 -0.34
N LEU A 8 -15.18 8.42 -0.20
CA LEU A 8 -13.92 7.86 0.24
C LEU A 8 -13.83 7.99 1.76
N VAL A 9 -13.90 6.87 2.49
CA VAL A 9 -13.81 6.88 3.95
C VAL A 9 -12.36 6.82 4.35
N ALA A 10 -11.85 7.96 4.85
CA ALA A 10 -10.47 8.21 5.20
C ALA A 10 -10.27 8.37 6.73
N THR A 11 -11.13 7.75 7.55
CA THR A 11 -11.14 7.91 9.01
C THR A 11 -10.18 6.97 9.75
N SER A 12 -9.54 6.02 9.06
CA SER A 12 -8.56 5.09 9.62
C SER A 12 -7.30 5.83 10.09
N SER A 13 -7.02 5.78 11.40
CA SER A 13 -5.96 6.57 12.05
C SER A 13 -4.58 5.90 12.09
N GLY A 14 -4.46 4.63 11.70
CA GLY A 14 -3.19 3.95 11.46
C GLY A 14 -2.17 3.87 12.59
N ARG A 15 -2.51 4.19 13.85
CA ARG A 15 -1.55 4.25 14.97
C ARG A 15 -0.61 3.04 15.09
N ALA A 16 -1.13 1.82 14.88
CA ALA A 16 -0.30 0.60 14.87
C ALA A 16 0.82 0.65 13.81
N LEU A 17 0.51 1.18 12.64
CA LEU A 17 1.46 1.41 11.56
C LEU A 17 2.44 2.57 11.90
N ALA A 18 2.02 3.59 12.67
CA ALA A 18 2.96 4.60 13.21
C ALA A 18 4.03 3.93 14.06
N ASP A 19 3.57 3.14 15.03
CA ASP A 19 4.41 2.57 16.07
C ASP A 19 5.40 1.58 15.42
N GLU A 20 4.91 0.81 14.45
CA GLU A 20 5.75 -0.10 13.66
C GLU A 20 6.85 0.64 12.90
N LEU A 21 6.52 1.73 12.20
CA LEU A 21 7.50 2.48 11.41
C LEU A 21 8.49 3.27 12.28
N ALA A 22 8.00 3.84 13.38
CA ALA A 22 8.85 4.49 14.37
C ALA A 22 9.87 3.51 14.95
N SER A 23 9.46 2.28 15.26
CA SER A 23 10.36 1.24 15.77
C SER A 23 11.45 0.84 14.78
N LYS A 24 11.17 0.93 13.47
CA LYS A 24 12.11 0.55 12.39
C LYS A 24 13.12 1.64 12.04
N LYS A 25 13.05 2.84 12.65
CA LYS A 25 13.88 4.03 12.29
C LYS A 25 13.87 4.36 10.78
N SER A 26 12.87 3.86 10.06
CA SER A 26 12.73 4.00 8.62
C SER A 26 11.86 5.21 8.36
N TYR A 27 12.37 6.41 8.61
CA TYR A 27 11.57 7.61 8.42
C TYR A 27 11.60 8.06 6.97
N THR A 28 10.53 7.70 6.26
CA THR A 28 9.82 8.61 5.38
C THR A 28 8.37 8.14 5.36
N TYR A 29 7.45 9.01 5.82
CA TYR A 29 5.98 8.89 5.82
C TYR A 29 5.34 8.03 6.95
N LEU A 30 4.41 8.64 7.72
CA LEU A 30 3.51 8.13 8.82
C LEU A 30 3.99 8.45 10.25
N ILE A 31 3.30 9.13 11.20
CA ILE A 31 1.86 9.44 11.51
C ILE A 31 1.72 10.76 12.32
N GLY A 32 0.55 11.39 12.23
CA GLY A 32 0.17 12.68 12.81
C GLY A 32 0.58 12.92 14.27
N GLY A 33 1.58 13.77 14.42
CA GLY A 33 1.50 15.04 15.15
C GLY A 33 1.80 16.14 14.13
N THR A 34 2.57 17.18 14.46
CA THR A 34 3.26 17.97 13.41
C THR A 34 4.10 17.11 12.46
N ASP A 35 4.38 15.86 12.85
CA ASP A 35 5.37 14.98 12.23
C ASP A 35 4.81 13.68 11.62
N GLY A 36 3.52 13.59 11.27
CA GLY A 36 3.24 12.50 10.32
C GLY A 36 1.90 12.43 9.61
N VAL A 37 1.78 11.33 8.87
CA VAL A 37 0.99 11.27 7.64
C VAL A 37 -0.22 10.34 7.84
N PRO A 38 -1.44 10.78 7.46
CA PRO A 38 -2.61 9.91 7.38
C PRO A 38 -2.38 8.73 6.41
N LYS A 39 -2.95 7.55 6.71
CA LYS A 39 -2.85 6.36 5.83
C LYS A 39 -3.21 6.65 4.37
N VAL A 40 -4.23 7.47 4.15
CA VAL A 40 -4.72 7.83 2.80
C VAL A 40 -3.76 8.75 2.03
N LEU A 41 -2.77 9.34 2.70
CA LEU A 41 -1.72 10.17 2.09
C LEU A 41 -0.40 9.41 1.94
N LEU A 42 -0.40 8.09 2.17
CA LEU A 42 0.77 7.26 1.96
C LEU A 42 1.25 7.23 0.53
N GLY A 43 2.57 7.29 0.36
CA GLY A 43 3.21 7.13 -0.93
C GLY A 43 3.19 5.68 -1.40
N VAL A 44 2.30 5.34 -2.32
CA VAL A 44 2.29 4.07 -3.06
C VAL A 44 2.75 4.35 -4.48
N ASN A 45 3.88 3.75 -4.86
CA ASN A 45 4.52 3.98 -6.16
C ASN A 45 4.76 5.48 -6.47
N GLY A 46 5.17 6.23 -5.45
CA GLY A 46 5.51 7.66 -5.57
C GLY A 46 4.32 8.62 -5.57
N GLN A 47 3.10 8.16 -5.33
CA GLN A 47 1.91 9.02 -5.25
C GLN A 47 1.05 8.68 -4.02
N PRO A 48 0.34 9.66 -3.43
CA PRO A 48 -0.65 9.43 -2.37
C PRO A 48 -1.70 8.39 -2.74
N VAL A 49 -2.15 7.57 -1.79
CA VAL A 49 -3.25 6.60 -1.98
C VAL A 49 -4.50 7.27 -2.55
N LEU A 50 -4.86 8.46 -2.06
CA LEU A 50 -6.00 9.22 -2.59
C LEU A 50 -5.87 9.54 -4.09
N ASN A 51 -4.66 9.73 -4.62
CA ASN A 51 -4.49 10.03 -6.05
C ASN A 51 -4.87 8.83 -6.93
N HIS A 52 -4.60 7.61 -6.46
CA HIS A 52 -5.01 6.40 -7.17
C HIS A 52 -6.54 6.27 -7.20
N TRP A 53 -7.22 6.57 -6.09
CA TRP A 53 -8.68 6.61 -6.04
C TRP A 53 -9.26 7.70 -6.94
N LEU A 54 -8.72 8.93 -6.89
CA LEU A 54 -9.15 10.03 -7.75
C LEU A 54 -8.98 9.69 -9.23
N ALA A 55 -7.85 9.10 -9.62
CA ALA A 55 -7.61 8.69 -11.00
C ALA A 55 -8.66 7.66 -11.49
N ALA A 56 -9.06 6.72 -10.63
CA ALA A 56 -10.09 5.75 -10.96
C ALA A 56 -11.50 6.38 -11.02
N ILE A 57 -11.81 7.32 -10.11
CA ILE A 57 -13.09 8.03 -10.06
C ILE A 57 -13.27 8.98 -11.25
N GLN A 58 -12.23 9.71 -11.65
CA GLN A 58 -12.27 10.65 -12.77
C GLN A 58 -12.58 9.97 -14.11
N GLN A 59 -12.31 8.67 -14.23
CA GLN A 59 -12.68 7.86 -15.40
C GLN A 59 -14.18 7.51 -15.43
N CYS A 60 -14.93 7.78 -14.35
CA CYS A 60 -16.37 7.54 -14.25
C CYS A 60 -17.17 8.82 -14.54
N SER A 61 -17.74 8.92 -15.74
CA SER A 61 -18.55 10.06 -16.16
C SER A 61 -19.76 10.34 -15.25
N ARG A 62 -20.33 9.30 -14.61
CA ARG A 62 -21.45 9.48 -13.66
C ARG A 62 -21.07 10.22 -12.39
N LEU A 63 -19.80 10.17 -12.00
CA LEU A 63 -19.25 10.86 -10.83
C LEU A 63 -18.68 12.26 -11.16
N SER A 64 -18.87 12.72 -12.41
CA SER A 64 -18.59 14.10 -12.82
C SER A 64 -19.85 14.97 -12.71
N PRO A 65 -19.75 16.25 -12.27
CA PRO A 65 -18.55 16.93 -11.79
C PRO A 65 -18.14 16.49 -10.35
N LEU A 66 -16.84 16.59 -10.02
CA LEU A 66 -16.31 16.11 -8.72
C LEU A 66 -16.88 16.90 -7.55
N GLU A 67 -17.09 18.21 -7.74
CA GLU A 67 -17.58 19.18 -6.77
C GLU A 67 -18.97 18.80 -6.22
N GLU A 68 -19.77 18.07 -6.98
CA GLU A 68 -21.16 17.75 -6.59
C GLU A 68 -21.33 16.32 -6.08
N LYS A 69 -20.38 15.43 -6.37
CA LYS A 69 -20.60 13.97 -6.30
C LYS A 69 -19.54 13.18 -5.58
N VAL A 70 -18.35 13.74 -5.34
CA VAL A 70 -17.23 12.98 -4.75
C VAL A 70 -16.82 13.63 -3.44
N PHE A 71 -16.85 12.84 -2.37
CA PHE A 71 -16.61 13.29 -1.00
C PHE A 71 -15.53 12.44 -0.33
N ILE A 72 -14.76 13.07 0.57
CA ILE A 72 -13.79 12.40 1.44
C ILE A 72 -14.23 12.67 2.87
N LEU A 73 -14.43 11.60 3.64
CA LEU A 73 -14.75 11.69 5.05
C LEU A 73 -13.53 11.39 5.89
N CYS A 74 -13.14 12.35 6.71
CA CYS A 74 -11.99 12.35 7.59
C CYS A 74 -12.41 12.31 9.06
N ASN A 75 -11.46 12.03 9.95
CA ASN A 75 -11.61 12.31 11.37
C ASN A 75 -10.96 13.67 11.71
N GLU A 76 -11.19 14.19 12.90
CA GLU A 76 -10.63 15.48 13.33
C GLU A 76 -9.08 15.46 13.36
N ASN A 77 -8.47 14.29 13.54
CA ASN A 77 -7.02 14.16 13.59
C ASN A 77 -6.34 14.23 12.21
N ASN A 78 -7.04 13.92 11.10
CA ASN A 78 -6.44 13.87 9.76
C ASN A 78 -7.03 14.84 8.74
N ILE A 79 -8.14 15.51 9.06
CA ILE A 79 -8.81 16.42 8.13
C ILE A 79 -7.92 17.58 7.67
N ALA A 80 -7.05 18.12 8.53
CA ALA A 80 -6.16 19.22 8.18
C ALA A 80 -5.14 18.83 7.11
N ASP A 81 -4.56 17.63 7.22
CA ASP A 81 -3.60 17.11 6.26
C ASP A 81 -4.27 16.82 4.90
N VAL A 82 -5.46 16.21 4.93
CA VAL A 82 -6.22 15.92 3.70
C VAL A 82 -6.68 17.22 3.02
N ARG A 83 -7.07 18.26 3.78
CA ARG A 83 -7.36 19.58 3.21
C ARG A 83 -6.13 20.24 2.61
N THR A 84 -4.96 20.07 3.21
CA THR A 84 -3.69 20.58 2.67
C THR A 84 -3.36 19.89 1.35
N TRP A 85 -3.50 18.56 1.28
CA TRP A 85 -3.36 17.80 0.04
C TRP A 85 -4.36 18.25 -1.03
N ALA A 86 -5.63 18.44 -0.66
CA ALA A 86 -6.70 18.85 -1.57
C ALA A 86 -6.49 20.27 -2.12
N ALA A 87 -5.93 21.18 -1.31
CA ALA A 87 -5.66 22.57 -1.68
C ALA A 87 -4.47 22.73 -2.65
N ASP A 88 -3.53 21.78 -2.67
CA ASP A 88 -2.35 21.81 -3.54
C ASP A 88 -2.57 20.96 -4.80
N PRO A 89 -2.77 21.58 -5.99
CA PRO A 89 -2.98 20.85 -7.23
C PRO A 89 -1.80 19.96 -7.63
N ARG A 90 -0.58 20.23 -7.14
CA ARG A 90 0.60 19.41 -7.41
C ARG A 90 0.54 18.08 -6.65
N LEU A 91 -0.03 18.09 -5.45
CA LEU A 91 -0.16 16.90 -4.60
C LEU A 91 -1.40 16.08 -4.96
N SER A 92 -2.53 16.74 -5.24
CA SER A 92 -3.83 16.12 -5.57
C SER A 92 -4.07 15.88 -7.06
N ALA A 93 -3.02 15.94 -7.88
CA ALA A 93 -3.08 15.68 -9.32
C ALA A 93 -4.14 16.51 -10.07
N GLY A 94 -4.25 17.81 -9.72
CA GLY A 94 -5.20 18.74 -10.33
C GLY A 94 -6.10 19.50 -9.35
N GLY A 95 -6.02 19.20 -8.05
CA GLY A 95 -6.84 19.82 -7.01
C GLY A 95 -8.00 18.92 -6.59
N PHE A 96 -8.51 19.11 -5.36
CA PHE A 96 -9.76 18.50 -4.92
C PHE A 96 -10.66 19.53 -4.23
N PRO A 97 -12.00 19.50 -4.43
CA PRO A 97 -12.90 20.49 -3.85
C PRO A 97 -12.86 20.46 -2.31
N LEU A 98 -12.38 21.55 -1.69
CA LEU A 98 -12.21 21.63 -0.23
C LEU A 98 -13.52 21.46 0.54
N GLY A 99 -14.64 21.91 -0.03
CA GLY A 99 -15.97 21.72 0.54
C GLY A 99 -16.41 20.26 0.65
N ASN A 100 -15.76 19.36 -0.09
CA ASN A 100 -16.06 17.94 -0.11
C ASN A 100 -15.13 17.11 0.79
N VAL A 101 -14.22 17.77 1.53
CA VAL A 101 -13.44 17.15 2.60
C VAL A 101 -14.14 17.42 3.93
N LEU A 102 -14.87 16.40 4.38
CA LEU A 102 -15.80 16.43 5.51
C LEU A 102 -15.18 15.77 6.74
N SER A 103 -15.68 16.13 7.93
CA SER A 103 -15.31 15.48 9.19
C SER A 103 -16.44 14.59 9.68
N ASN A 104 -16.09 13.47 10.31
CA ASN A 104 -17.03 12.67 11.10
C ASN A 104 -17.26 13.26 12.51
N GLY A 105 -16.56 14.34 12.89
CA GLY A 105 -16.70 15.03 14.17
C GLY A 105 -16.06 14.31 15.36
N ALA A 106 -15.30 13.24 15.12
CA ALA A 106 -14.62 12.46 16.15
C ALA A 106 -13.10 12.48 15.94
N GLU A 107 -12.34 12.25 17.01
CA GLU A 107 -10.87 12.16 16.92
C GLU A 107 -10.41 10.89 16.17
N ASP A 108 -11.20 9.83 16.18
CA ASP A 108 -10.87 8.55 15.52
C ASP A 108 -12.03 8.05 14.64
N SER A 109 -11.87 6.91 13.99
CA SER A 109 -12.98 6.27 13.27
C SER A 109 -14.10 5.88 14.23
N LEU A 110 -15.34 6.11 13.80
CA LEU A 110 -16.55 5.63 14.50
C LEU A 110 -16.90 4.19 14.13
N GLY A 111 -16.15 3.60 13.18
CA GLY A 111 -16.51 2.41 12.44
C GLY A 111 -17.19 2.74 11.11
N LEU A 112 -16.99 1.92 10.08
CA LEU A 112 -17.43 2.26 8.72
C LEU A 112 -18.93 2.57 8.62
N ALA A 113 -19.78 1.78 9.27
CA ALA A 113 -21.23 2.00 9.25
C ALA A 113 -21.62 3.35 9.87
N ALA A 114 -21.00 3.71 11.00
CA ALA A 114 -21.25 4.97 11.70
C ALA A 114 -20.65 6.17 10.96
N ASP A 115 -19.48 6.01 10.33
CA ASP A 115 -18.86 7.01 9.47
C ASP A 115 -19.76 7.29 8.24
N VAL A 116 -20.28 6.25 7.59
CA VAL A 116 -21.25 6.41 6.48
C VAL A 116 -22.55 7.07 6.96
N ALA A 117 -23.08 6.67 8.12
CA ALA A 117 -24.29 7.29 8.69
C ALA A 117 -24.06 8.78 9.01
N THR A 118 -22.90 9.13 9.55
CA THR A 118 -22.50 10.51 9.83
C THR A 118 -22.43 11.32 8.53
N PHE A 119 -21.78 10.78 7.50
CA PHE A 119 -21.77 11.40 6.17
C PHE A 119 -23.18 11.65 5.65
N LEU A 120 -24.06 10.65 5.67
CA LEU A 120 -25.43 10.78 5.17
C LEU A 120 -26.24 11.84 5.92
N SER A 121 -25.93 12.10 7.20
CA SER A 121 -26.59 13.16 7.99
C SER A 121 -26.18 14.58 7.60
N VAL A 122 -24.99 14.76 7.01
CA VAL A 122 -24.46 16.05 6.56
C VAL A 122 -24.35 16.18 5.04
N ALA A 123 -24.67 15.11 4.31
CA ALA A 123 -24.48 15.05 2.87
C ALA A 123 -25.36 16.11 2.16
N PRO A 124 -24.87 16.73 1.09
CA PRO A 124 -25.66 17.66 0.30
C PRO A 124 -26.93 17.00 -0.26
N ALA A 125 -27.94 17.80 -0.57
CA ALA A 125 -29.17 17.31 -1.21
C ALA A 125 -28.91 16.60 -2.55
N SER A 126 -27.76 16.85 -3.21
CA SER A 126 -27.31 16.14 -4.41
C SER A 126 -26.89 14.68 -4.16
N VAL A 127 -26.84 14.22 -2.92
CA VAL A 127 -26.55 12.83 -2.56
C VAL A 127 -27.81 12.12 -2.05
N ALA A 128 -28.76 12.89 -1.51
CA ALA A 128 -29.98 12.38 -0.92
C ALA A 128 -30.82 11.57 -1.94
N GLY A 129 -31.18 10.34 -1.57
CA GLY A 129 -31.97 9.43 -2.41
C GLY A 129 -31.22 8.82 -3.59
N GLY A 130 -29.92 9.09 -3.74
CA GLY A 130 -29.03 8.45 -4.73
C GLY A 130 -28.39 7.17 -4.23
N SER A 131 -27.77 6.43 -5.15
CA SER A 131 -26.84 5.35 -4.76
C SER A 131 -25.50 5.95 -4.32
N LEU A 132 -24.81 5.28 -3.43
CA LEU A 132 -23.52 5.70 -2.90
C LEU A 132 -22.47 4.63 -3.19
N LEU A 133 -21.42 5.01 -3.92
CA LEU A 133 -20.18 4.25 -3.93
C LEU A 133 -19.43 4.56 -2.64
N ILE A 134 -19.12 3.52 -1.87
CA ILE A 134 -18.37 3.60 -0.62
C ILE A 134 -17.05 2.90 -0.88
N ALA A 135 -15.93 3.58 -0.61
CA ALA A 135 -14.60 2.98 -0.66
C ALA A 135 -13.84 3.23 0.64
N GLU A 136 -13.24 2.17 1.18
CA GLU A 136 -12.29 2.26 2.29
C GLU A 136 -10.96 2.81 1.73
N ALA A 137 -10.66 4.08 2.06
CA ALA A 137 -9.54 4.79 1.45
C ALA A 137 -8.18 4.36 2.03
N ASP A 138 -8.17 3.49 3.05
CA ASP A 138 -6.96 2.83 3.56
C ASP A 138 -6.66 1.49 2.87
N ALA A 139 -7.28 1.25 1.72
CA ALA A 139 -6.98 0.16 0.82
C ALA A 139 -6.93 0.67 -0.63
N LEU A 140 -6.35 -0.14 -1.52
CA LEU A 140 -6.19 0.18 -2.94
C LEU A 140 -6.63 -0.98 -3.81
N CYS A 141 -7.50 -0.72 -4.78
CA CYS A 141 -7.70 -1.63 -5.89
C CYS A 141 -6.49 -1.59 -6.83
N GLY A 142 -6.17 -2.71 -7.49
CA GLY A 142 -5.02 -2.80 -8.37
C GLY A 142 -5.03 -1.85 -9.58
N PRO A 143 -3.91 -1.76 -10.31
CA PRO A 143 -3.79 -0.94 -11.52
C PRO A 143 -4.88 -1.28 -12.55
N GLY A 144 -5.49 -0.26 -13.16
CA GLY A 144 -6.55 -0.46 -14.16
C GLY A 144 -7.94 -0.73 -13.59
N PHE A 145 -8.10 -0.69 -12.25
CA PHE A 145 -9.43 -0.75 -11.64
C PHE A 145 -10.37 0.33 -12.20
N SER A 146 -11.55 -0.10 -12.65
CA SER A 146 -12.57 0.76 -13.23
C SER A 146 -13.74 0.97 -12.28
N VAL A 147 -13.76 2.13 -11.60
CA VAL A 147 -14.92 2.58 -10.80
C VAL A 147 -16.18 2.66 -11.67
N ALA A 148 -16.03 3.10 -12.93
CA ALA A 148 -17.14 3.19 -13.87
C ALA A 148 -17.86 1.85 -14.05
N ARG A 149 -17.12 0.74 -14.17
CA ARG A 149 -17.72 -0.60 -14.31
C ARG A 149 -18.59 -0.97 -13.10
N ALA A 150 -18.11 -0.70 -11.89
CA ALA A 150 -18.85 -1.00 -10.66
C ALA A 150 -20.14 -0.16 -10.55
N VAL A 151 -20.02 1.14 -10.83
CA VAL A 151 -21.15 2.07 -10.80
C VAL A 151 -22.18 1.75 -11.88
N GLU A 152 -21.76 1.52 -13.13
CA GLU A 152 -22.69 1.18 -14.22
C GLU A 152 -23.43 -0.12 -13.95
N HIS A 153 -22.76 -1.12 -13.37
CA HIS A 153 -23.42 -2.38 -13.04
C HIS A 153 -24.51 -2.19 -11.98
N ALA A 154 -24.20 -1.48 -10.90
CA ALA A 154 -25.17 -1.17 -9.85
C ALA A 154 -26.38 -0.39 -10.38
N VAL A 155 -26.11 0.65 -11.20
CA VAL A 155 -27.15 1.52 -11.78
C VAL A 155 -28.01 0.76 -12.80
N MET A 156 -27.39 0.10 -13.78
CA MET A 156 -28.11 -0.54 -14.88
C MET A 156 -28.95 -1.72 -14.41
N ARG A 157 -28.50 -2.44 -13.38
CA ARG A 157 -29.24 -3.57 -12.81
C ARG A 157 -30.13 -3.18 -11.64
N ALA A 158 -30.09 -1.92 -11.21
CA ALA A 158 -30.77 -1.40 -10.03
C ALA A 158 -30.56 -2.31 -8.81
N LYS A 159 -29.31 -2.71 -8.55
CA LYS A 159 -28.92 -3.67 -7.50
C LYS A 159 -27.76 -3.13 -6.68
N ASP A 160 -27.66 -3.60 -5.45
CA ASP A 160 -26.52 -3.36 -4.58
C ASP A 160 -25.36 -4.22 -5.09
N THR A 161 -24.21 -3.59 -5.31
CA THR A 161 -23.05 -4.23 -5.96
C THR A 161 -21.84 -4.21 -5.05
N LEU A 162 -21.35 -5.40 -4.72
CA LEU A 162 -20.08 -5.63 -4.03
C LEU A 162 -19.01 -5.98 -5.06
N LEU A 163 -17.75 -5.76 -4.70
CA LEU A 163 -16.60 -6.23 -5.46
C LEU A 163 -15.85 -7.27 -4.65
N TYR A 164 -15.26 -8.27 -5.31
CA TYR A 164 -14.47 -9.29 -4.63
C TYR A 164 -13.26 -9.71 -5.48
N MET A 165 -12.22 -10.19 -4.83
CA MET A 165 -11.07 -10.83 -5.47
C MET A 165 -11.06 -12.31 -5.09
N ALA A 166 -10.76 -13.20 -6.04
CA ALA A 166 -10.40 -14.57 -5.70
C ALA A 166 -9.09 -14.58 -4.90
N ALA A 167 -9.10 -15.07 -3.67
CA ALA A 167 -7.90 -15.10 -2.84
C ALA A 167 -6.80 -15.93 -3.53
N PRO A 168 -5.58 -15.38 -3.71
CA PRO A 168 -4.46 -16.18 -4.17
C PRO A 168 -4.09 -17.25 -3.13
N GLU A 169 -3.51 -18.35 -3.61
CA GLU A 169 -3.04 -19.44 -2.76
C GLU A 169 -2.02 -18.92 -1.72
N GLY A 170 -2.18 -19.33 -0.46
CA GLY A 170 -1.30 -18.89 0.63
C GLY A 170 -1.64 -17.54 1.24
N MET A 171 -2.69 -16.85 0.77
CA MET A 171 -3.17 -15.62 1.41
C MET A 171 -3.74 -15.91 2.80
N ALA A 172 -3.29 -15.17 3.80
CA ALA A 172 -3.90 -15.16 5.13
C ALA A 172 -5.29 -14.50 5.04
N LEU A 173 -6.32 -15.13 5.61
CA LEU A 173 -7.68 -14.59 5.64
C LEU A 173 -7.94 -13.71 6.87
N GLU A 174 -7.03 -13.70 7.85
CA GLU A 174 -7.17 -12.89 9.04
C GLU A 174 -7.24 -11.39 8.70
N GLY A 175 -8.34 -10.73 9.10
CA GLY A 175 -8.58 -9.31 8.84
C GLY A 175 -9.22 -9.01 7.48
N GLU A 176 -9.54 -10.04 6.70
CA GLU A 176 -10.30 -9.94 5.46
C GLU A 176 -11.76 -10.34 5.70
N ALA A 177 -12.64 -10.12 4.72
CA ALA A 177 -14.02 -10.63 4.78
C ALA A 177 -14.29 -11.53 3.57
N VAL A 178 -14.90 -12.70 3.79
CA VAL A 178 -15.19 -13.67 2.74
C VAL A 178 -16.65 -13.57 2.31
N VAL A 179 -16.85 -13.27 1.03
CA VAL A 179 -18.16 -13.20 0.39
C VAL A 179 -18.58 -14.60 -0.04
N GLN A 180 -19.73 -15.06 0.44
CA GLN A 180 -20.32 -16.29 -0.06
C GLN A 180 -21.15 -15.93 -1.31
N VAL A 181 -20.75 -16.47 -2.44
CA VAL A 181 -21.41 -16.27 -3.74
C VAL A 181 -22.11 -17.54 -4.18
N GLU A 182 -23.19 -17.39 -4.94
CA GLU A 182 -23.91 -18.51 -5.57
C GLU A 182 -22.97 -19.32 -6.49
N ASP A 183 -23.23 -20.63 -6.59
CA ASP A 183 -22.31 -21.67 -7.08
C ASP A 183 -21.44 -21.22 -8.28
N PRO A 184 -20.10 -21.26 -8.15
CA PRO A 184 -19.18 -20.87 -9.22
C PRO A 184 -19.39 -21.62 -10.53
N ALA A 185 -20.00 -22.81 -10.54
CA ALA A 185 -20.34 -23.53 -11.76
C ALA A 185 -21.30 -22.73 -12.67
N THR A 186 -22.17 -21.89 -12.09
CA THR A 186 -23.07 -20.97 -12.81
C THR A 186 -22.48 -19.57 -13.01
N ALA A 187 -21.37 -19.27 -12.36
CA ALA A 187 -20.71 -17.97 -12.39
C ALA A 187 -19.96 -17.68 -13.68
N ALA A 188 -19.44 -18.72 -14.33
CA ALA A 188 -18.75 -18.58 -15.62
C ALA A 188 -19.66 -17.97 -16.71
N GLU A 189 -20.98 -18.08 -16.56
CA GLU A 189 -21.96 -17.58 -17.52
C GLU A 189 -22.47 -16.16 -17.19
N THR A 190 -22.27 -15.68 -15.96
CA THR A 190 -22.84 -14.40 -15.51
C THR A 190 -21.78 -13.44 -14.99
N SER A 191 -21.80 -12.20 -15.49
CA SER A 191 -20.84 -11.14 -15.10
C SER A 191 -20.98 -10.65 -13.64
N SER A 192 -21.89 -11.23 -12.87
CA SER A 192 -22.08 -10.98 -11.44
C SER A 192 -22.84 -12.11 -10.77
N GLN A 193 -22.39 -12.53 -9.60
CA GLN A 193 -23.03 -13.59 -8.83
C GLN A 193 -23.89 -13.00 -7.72
N ARG A 194 -24.95 -13.71 -7.33
CA ARG A 194 -25.73 -13.34 -6.15
C ARG A 194 -24.92 -13.64 -4.89
N VAL A 195 -24.97 -12.73 -3.91
CA VAL A 195 -24.38 -12.94 -2.59
C VAL A 195 -25.36 -13.73 -1.73
N THR A 196 -24.93 -14.87 -1.20
CA THR A 196 -25.70 -15.77 -0.33
C THR A 196 -25.38 -15.58 1.14
N GLY A 197 -24.23 -14.98 1.46
CA GLY A 197 -23.78 -14.73 2.83
C GLY A 197 -22.46 -13.97 2.87
N MET A 198 -22.01 -13.66 4.09
CA MET A 198 -20.74 -13.00 4.37
C MET A 198 -20.15 -13.55 5.65
N ASP A 199 -18.86 -13.87 5.64
CA ASP A 199 -18.08 -14.12 6.85
C ASP A 199 -17.15 -12.92 7.08
N PRO A 200 -17.41 -12.06 8.08
CA PRO A 200 -16.62 -10.86 8.34
C PRO A 200 -15.30 -11.16 9.08
N THR A 201 -15.14 -12.35 9.67
CA THR A 201 -13.94 -12.73 10.43
C THR A 201 -13.48 -14.16 10.08
N PRO A 202 -13.17 -14.42 8.79
CA PRO A 202 -12.64 -15.70 8.36
C PRO A 202 -11.24 -15.90 8.95
N GLY A 203 -10.87 -17.16 9.19
CA GLY A 203 -9.53 -17.53 9.64
C GLY A 203 -8.89 -18.55 8.69
N GLY A 204 -7.56 -18.64 8.73
CA GLY A 204 -6.81 -19.63 7.97
C GLY A 204 -6.44 -19.17 6.56
N ILE A 205 -6.31 -20.14 5.64
CA ILE A 205 -5.79 -19.97 4.28
C ILE A 205 -6.84 -20.51 3.29
N PRO A 206 -7.03 -19.88 2.12
CA PRO A 206 -7.92 -20.37 1.06
C PRO A 206 -7.67 -21.83 0.70
N ASP A 207 -8.74 -22.60 0.55
CA ASP A 207 -8.68 -23.92 -0.04
C ASP A 207 -8.42 -23.79 -1.55
N SER A 208 -7.31 -24.37 -2.02
CA SER A 208 -6.95 -24.41 -3.45
C SER A 208 -8.00 -25.07 -4.35
N ALA A 209 -8.88 -25.91 -3.79
CA ALA A 209 -9.94 -26.59 -4.52
C ALA A 209 -11.24 -25.77 -4.65
N ALA A 210 -11.39 -24.68 -3.89
CA ALA A 210 -12.62 -23.89 -3.84
C ALA A 210 -12.37 -22.40 -4.10
N LEU A 211 -13.36 -21.73 -4.69
CA LEU A 211 -13.31 -20.27 -4.83
C LEU A 211 -13.48 -19.62 -3.45
N THR A 212 -12.42 -19.02 -2.93
CA THR A 212 -12.48 -18.13 -1.76
C THR A 212 -12.56 -16.69 -2.24
N ALA A 213 -13.76 -16.10 -2.21
CA ALA A 213 -14.00 -14.73 -2.66
C ALA A 213 -13.82 -13.75 -1.50
N VAL A 214 -12.79 -12.91 -1.56
CA VAL A 214 -12.50 -11.89 -0.54
C VAL A 214 -13.09 -10.56 -0.95
N LEU A 215 -13.81 -9.91 -0.05
CA LEU A 215 -14.47 -8.62 -0.25
C LEU A 215 -13.43 -7.52 -0.53
N ALA A 216 -13.54 -6.89 -1.69
CA ALA A 216 -12.75 -5.73 -2.06
C ALA A 216 -13.19 -4.49 -1.26
N PRO A 217 -12.33 -3.46 -1.11
CA PRO A 217 -12.58 -2.31 -0.24
C PRO A 217 -13.55 -1.28 -0.85
N VAL A 218 -14.50 -1.74 -1.67
CA VAL A 218 -15.43 -0.87 -2.40
C VAL A 218 -16.75 -1.57 -2.68
N ALA A 219 -17.84 -0.84 -2.44
CA ALA A 219 -19.21 -1.28 -2.71
C ALA A 219 -20.04 -0.13 -3.26
N VAL A 220 -21.10 -0.44 -4.01
CA VAL A 220 -22.10 0.53 -4.46
C VAL A 220 -23.45 0.13 -3.87
N LEU A 221 -23.95 0.96 -2.95
CA LEU A 221 -25.17 0.70 -2.20
C LEU A 221 -26.28 1.67 -2.62
N ARG A 222 -27.49 1.15 -2.75
CA ARG A 222 -28.70 1.91 -3.07
C ARG A 222 -29.31 2.51 -1.81
N PRO A 223 -30.24 3.49 -1.94
CA PRO A 223 -30.90 4.13 -0.80
C PRO A 223 -31.45 3.14 0.23
N GLN A 224 -32.08 2.05 -0.20
CA GLN A 224 -32.67 1.06 0.71
C GLN A 224 -31.63 0.26 1.50
N ALA A 225 -30.41 0.09 0.98
CA ALA A 225 -29.31 -0.50 1.72
C ALA A 225 -28.68 0.53 2.67
N LEU A 226 -28.56 1.79 2.24
CA LEU A 226 -28.03 2.89 3.05
C LEU A 226 -28.88 3.17 4.29
N GLU A 227 -30.22 3.15 4.17
CA GLU A 227 -31.13 3.26 5.33
C GLU A 227 -30.86 2.18 6.38
N ARG A 228 -30.53 0.97 5.93
CA ARG A 228 -30.18 -0.16 6.81
C ARG A 228 -28.79 -0.02 7.39
N VAL A 229 -27.82 0.54 6.66
CA VAL A 229 -26.51 0.90 7.22
C VAL A 229 -26.69 1.90 8.36
N VAL A 230 -27.53 2.92 8.20
CA VAL A 230 -27.84 3.90 9.25
C VAL A 230 -28.50 3.23 10.46
N ALA A 231 -29.48 2.35 10.23
CA ALA A 231 -30.12 1.60 11.31
C ALA A 231 -29.14 0.66 12.04
N ALA A 232 -28.25 -0.01 11.31
CA ALA A 232 -27.21 -0.88 11.88
C ALA A 232 -26.20 -0.08 12.71
N ALA A 233 -25.78 1.09 12.23
CA ALA A 233 -24.90 2.00 12.96
C ALA A 233 -25.53 2.44 14.30
N ALA A 234 -26.82 2.75 14.31
CA ALA A 234 -27.54 3.11 15.54
C ALA A 234 -27.64 1.94 16.53
N ALA A 235 -27.72 0.69 16.03
CA ALA A 235 -27.85 -0.51 16.86
C ALA A 235 -26.52 -1.03 17.42
N ALA A 236 -25.43 -0.93 16.65
CA ALA A 236 -24.12 -1.48 17.02
C ALA A 236 -23.34 -0.60 18.02
N GLY A 237 -23.71 0.68 18.15
CA GLY A 237 -22.88 1.66 18.85
C GLY A 237 -21.59 1.99 18.08
N THR A 238 -20.74 2.85 18.65
CA THR A 238 -19.45 3.21 18.02
C THR A 238 -18.43 2.09 18.24
N SER A 239 -18.02 1.44 17.16
CA SER A 239 -16.92 0.46 17.16
C SER A 239 -15.90 0.83 16.09
N ALA A 240 -14.77 1.40 16.54
CA ALA A 240 -13.72 1.93 15.68
C ALA A 240 -13.05 0.89 14.77
N SER A 241 -13.27 -0.42 14.99
CA SER A 241 -12.66 -1.50 14.21
C SER A 241 -13.56 -2.09 13.12
N SER A 242 -14.73 -1.51 12.85
CA SER A 242 -15.65 -2.10 11.86
C SER A 242 -15.22 -1.78 10.42
N THR A 243 -14.98 -2.85 9.67
CA THR A 243 -14.61 -2.85 8.24
C THR A 243 -15.85 -2.83 7.34
N LEU A 244 -15.62 -2.75 6.02
CA LEU A 244 -16.68 -2.99 5.03
C LEU A 244 -17.29 -4.38 5.17
N GLY A 245 -16.52 -5.38 5.57
CA GLY A 245 -17.02 -6.73 5.85
C GLY A 245 -18.07 -6.72 6.96
N ASP A 246 -17.77 -6.07 8.07
CA ASP A 246 -18.68 -5.95 9.23
C ASP A 246 -19.95 -5.19 8.86
N MET A 247 -19.80 -4.07 8.14
CA MET A 247 -20.92 -3.26 7.69
C MET A 247 -21.83 -4.08 6.77
N ILE A 248 -21.28 -4.76 5.77
CA ILE A 248 -22.10 -5.56 4.83
C ILE A 248 -22.71 -6.78 5.53
N SER A 249 -21.99 -7.44 6.43
CA SER A 249 -22.52 -8.56 7.23
C SER A 249 -23.75 -8.14 8.05
N SER A 250 -23.74 -6.93 8.62
CA SER A 250 -24.89 -6.38 9.37
C SER A 250 -26.15 -6.20 8.52
N LEU A 251 -26.01 -6.08 7.19
CA LEU A 251 -27.12 -5.99 6.25
C LEU A 251 -27.75 -7.35 5.93
N GLN A 252 -27.19 -8.44 6.48
CA GLN A 252 -27.65 -9.82 6.32
C GLN A 252 -27.83 -10.22 4.84
N PRO A 253 -26.74 -10.20 4.04
CA PRO A 253 -26.82 -10.64 2.66
C PRO A 253 -27.33 -12.08 2.57
N GLY A 254 -28.19 -12.37 1.58
CA GLY A 254 -28.80 -13.68 1.40
C GLY A 254 -30.17 -13.88 2.07
N ASN A 255 -30.53 -13.03 3.04
CA ASN A 255 -31.88 -13.06 3.62
C ASN A 255 -32.92 -12.64 2.57
N ILE A 256 -33.95 -13.46 2.35
CA ILE A 256 -35.01 -13.23 1.36
C ILE A 256 -35.83 -11.97 1.69
N ALA A 257 -35.87 -11.57 2.96
CA ALA A 257 -36.53 -10.33 3.39
C ALA A 257 -35.80 -9.06 2.92
N HIS A 258 -34.56 -9.19 2.43
CA HIS A 258 -33.70 -8.08 2.04
C HIS A 258 -33.47 -8.04 0.52
N PRO A 259 -33.35 -6.83 -0.07
CA PRO A 259 -32.93 -6.68 -1.45
C PRO A 259 -31.66 -7.48 -1.78
N PRO A 260 -31.62 -8.18 -2.92
CA PRO A 260 -30.50 -9.02 -3.27
C PRO A 260 -29.26 -8.19 -3.59
N MET A 261 -28.13 -8.60 -3.03
CA MET A 261 -26.81 -8.06 -3.34
C MET A 261 -26.12 -8.95 -4.38
N TYR A 262 -25.31 -8.33 -5.23
CA TYR A 262 -24.54 -9.01 -6.26
C TYR A 262 -23.06 -8.67 -6.12
N ALA A 263 -22.20 -9.65 -6.33
CA ALA A 263 -20.76 -9.48 -6.29
C ALA A 263 -20.17 -9.54 -7.69
N MET A 264 -19.23 -8.65 -7.97
CA MET A 264 -18.46 -8.60 -9.21
C MET A 264 -17.00 -8.91 -8.94
N PRO A 265 -16.32 -9.64 -9.84
CA PRO A 265 -14.90 -9.91 -9.66
C PRO A 265 -14.06 -8.65 -9.88
N LEU A 266 -12.93 -8.63 -9.19
CA LEU A 266 -11.83 -7.67 -9.23
C LEU A 266 -10.52 -8.46 -9.31
N ASP A 267 -9.56 -7.98 -10.09
CA ASP A 267 -8.33 -8.74 -10.37
C ASP A 267 -7.39 -8.78 -9.16
N CYS A 268 -7.24 -7.64 -8.46
CA CYS A 268 -6.49 -7.52 -7.23
C CYS A 268 -6.85 -6.27 -6.42
N PHE A 269 -6.62 -6.32 -5.11
CA PHE A 269 -6.62 -5.17 -4.21
C PHE A 269 -5.64 -5.41 -3.05
N PHE A 270 -5.35 -4.35 -2.29
CA PHE A 270 -4.39 -4.34 -1.20
C PHE A 270 -4.93 -3.55 -0.02
N ARG A 271 -4.94 -4.14 1.17
CA ARG A 271 -5.18 -3.45 2.44
C ARG A 271 -3.90 -2.77 2.88
N LEU A 272 -3.94 -1.51 3.33
CA LEU A 272 -2.75 -0.79 3.83
C LEU A 272 -2.73 -0.81 5.37
N SER A 273 -2.88 -2.01 5.93
CA SER A 273 -2.98 -2.25 7.37
C SER A 273 -1.66 -1.98 8.08
N ASP A 274 -0.55 -2.43 7.49
CA ASP A 274 0.79 -2.40 8.06
C ASP A 274 1.89 -2.03 7.03
N ALA A 275 3.15 -1.91 7.49
CA ALA A 275 4.24 -1.47 6.64
C ALA A 275 4.60 -2.52 5.56
N TYR A 276 4.35 -3.80 5.87
CA TYR A 276 4.57 -4.91 4.94
C TYR A 276 3.62 -4.79 3.74
N HIS A 277 2.33 -4.58 3.98
CA HIS A 277 1.34 -4.45 2.92
C HIS A 277 1.51 -3.17 2.11
N VAL A 278 1.91 -2.05 2.72
CA VAL A 278 2.25 -0.82 1.97
C VAL A 278 3.41 -1.07 1.02
N THR A 279 4.46 -1.76 1.50
CA THR A 279 5.63 -2.11 0.69
C THR A 279 5.26 -3.08 -0.44
N MET A 280 4.49 -4.11 -0.13
CA MET A 280 3.97 -5.08 -1.10
C MET A 280 3.18 -4.37 -2.21
N THR A 281 2.27 -3.47 -1.83
CA THR A 281 1.45 -2.68 -2.76
C THR A 281 2.33 -1.83 -3.68
N SER A 282 3.26 -1.06 -3.10
CA SER A 282 4.14 -0.20 -3.90
C SER A 282 5.01 -1.01 -4.87
N ASN A 283 5.53 -2.17 -4.43
CA ASN A 283 6.31 -3.06 -5.26
C ASN A 283 5.47 -3.69 -6.38
N PHE A 284 4.21 -4.04 -6.12
CA PHE A 284 3.32 -4.56 -7.15
C PHE A 284 3.04 -3.53 -8.24
N TYR A 285 2.73 -2.28 -7.87
CA TYR A 285 2.50 -1.22 -8.86
C TYR A 285 3.73 -0.97 -9.74
N ALA A 286 4.93 -0.96 -9.15
CA ALA A 286 6.17 -0.84 -9.91
C ALA A 286 6.45 -2.06 -10.79
N PHE A 287 6.14 -3.26 -10.30
CA PHE A 287 6.24 -4.51 -11.07
C PHE A 287 5.29 -4.48 -12.28
N TYR A 288 4.01 -4.16 -12.07
CA TYR A 288 3.03 -4.03 -13.12
C TYR A 288 3.44 -3.01 -14.19
N ALA A 289 3.94 -1.84 -13.78
CA ALA A 289 4.41 -0.82 -14.72
C ALA A 289 5.60 -1.32 -15.59
N LYS A 290 6.53 -2.08 -15.00
CA LYS A 290 7.67 -2.67 -15.73
C LYS A 290 7.24 -3.76 -16.71
N GLU A 291 6.37 -4.68 -16.28
CA GLU A 291 5.85 -5.75 -17.13
C GLU A 291 5.02 -5.18 -18.28
N LYS A 292 4.16 -4.18 -18.02
CA LYS A 292 3.39 -3.49 -19.06
C LYS A 292 4.26 -2.78 -20.09
N ALA A 293 5.43 -2.29 -19.67
CA ALA A 293 6.43 -1.70 -20.56
C ALA A 293 7.30 -2.75 -21.29
N GLY A 294 7.08 -4.05 -21.06
CA GLY A 294 7.80 -5.15 -21.72
C GLY A 294 9.18 -5.46 -21.12
N TYR A 295 9.53 -4.87 -19.97
CA TYR A 295 10.83 -5.04 -19.34
C TYR A 295 10.87 -6.23 -18.37
N LYS A 296 10.79 -7.46 -18.91
CA LYS A 296 11.07 -8.66 -18.11
C LYS A 296 12.57 -8.97 -18.13
N GLY A 297 13.28 -8.59 -17.07
CA GLY A 297 14.74 -8.78 -16.95
C GLY A 297 15.17 -10.25 -16.98
N ASP A 298 16.36 -10.53 -17.52
CA ASP A 298 16.85 -11.91 -17.73
C ASP A 298 16.90 -12.74 -16.43
N ALA A 299 17.24 -12.12 -15.29
CA ALA A 299 17.23 -12.79 -13.99
C ALA A 299 15.83 -13.25 -13.56
N ALA A 300 14.79 -12.47 -13.86
CA ALA A 300 13.40 -12.85 -13.57
C ALA A 300 12.96 -14.03 -14.44
N ARG A 301 13.34 -14.04 -15.72
CA ARG A 301 13.08 -15.18 -16.62
C ARG A 301 13.83 -16.44 -16.17
N ALA A 302 15.08 -16.31 -15.72
CA ALA A 302 15.86 -17.42 -15.20
C ALA A 302 15.25 -18.02 -13.92
N LEU A 303 14.74 -17.18 -13.02
CA LEU A 303 14.02 -17.65 -11.82
C LEU A 303 12.71 -18.33 -12.17
N GLU A 304 11.93 -17.78 -13.10
CA GLU A 304 10.70 -18.43 -13.58
C GLU A 304 11.00 -19.81 -14.18
N ALA A 305 12.08 -19.94 -14.96
CA ALA A 305 12.53 -21.22 -15.50
C ALA A 305 12.94 -22.20 -14.38
N ALA A 306 13.68 -21.73 -13.38
CA ALA A 306 14.04 -22.54 -12.21
C ALA A 306 12.81 -23.02 -11.43
N ARG A 307 11.78 -22.18 -11.27
CA ARG A 307 10.51 -22.55 -10.62
C ARG A 307 9.77 -23.64 -11.39
N LYS A 308 9.67 -23.52 -12.72
CA LYS A 308 9.05 -24.56 -13.56
C LYS A 308 9.79 -25.89 -13.44
N LEU A 309 11.12 -25.85 -13.32
CA LEU A 309 11.92 -27.06 -13.09
C LEU A 309 11.72 -27.64 -11.69
N GLN A 310 11.57 -26.81 -10.66
CA GLN A 310 11.25 -27.26 -9.31
C GLN A 310 9.85 -27.87 -9.22
N GLU A 311 8.83 -27.21 -9.77
CA GLU A 311 7.45 -27.73 -9.85
C GLU A 311 7.43 -29.10 -10.56
N LEU A 312 8.20 -29.23 -11.65
CA LEU A 312 8.38 -30.50 -12.34
C LEU A 312 9.10 -31.54 -11.48
N HIS A 313 10.13 -31.16 -10.71
CA HIS A 313 10.81 -32.08 -9.82
C HIS A 313 9.88 -32.62 -8.74
N GLU A 314 9.11 -31.76 -8.08
CA GLU A 314 8.10 -32.12 -7.07
C GLU A 314 7.04 -33.06 -7.68
N ALA A 315 6.46 -32.70 -8.83
CA ALA A 315 5.49 -33.55 -9.51
C ALA A 315 6.07 -34.90 -9.95
N ARG A 316 7.35 -34.95 -10.32
CA ARG A 316 8.06 -36.21 -10.60
C ARG A 316 8.22 -37.07 -9.36
N THR A 317 8.53 -36.49 -8.20
CA THR A 317 8.64 -37.28 -6.95
C THR A 317 7.32 -37.96 -6.60
N ILE A 318 6.19 -37.30 -6.84
CA ILE A 318 4.85 -37.85 -6.63
C ILE A 318 4.52 -38.96 -7.64
N THR A 319 4.93 -38.78 -8.89
CA THR A 319 4.57 -39.70 -10.01
C THR A 319 5.61 -40.78 -10.30
N GLY A 320 6.50 -41.07 -9.34
CA GLY A 320 7.48 -42.16 -9.46
C GLY A 320 8.64 -41.87 -10.44
N GLY A 321 9.02 -40.61 -10.59
CA GLY A 321 10.20 -40.16 -11.34
C GLY A 321 9.98 -39.86 -12.82
N SER A 322 8.80 -40.17 -13.38
CA SER A 322 8.47 -39.92 -14.79
C SER A 322 8.19 -38.44 -15.07
N ALA A 323 8.96 -37.83 -15.97
CA ALA A 323 8.76 -36.43 -16.35
C ALA A 323 7.42 -36.19 -17.06
N ALA A 324 6.99 -37.14 -17.91
CA ALA A 324 5.70 -37.03 -18.60
C ALA A 324 4.52 -37.11 -17.62
N ALA A 325 4.60 -38.01 -16.63
CA ALA A 325 3.58 -38.09 -15.58
C ALA A 325 3.59 -36.85 -14.69
N GLY A 326 4.77 -36.30 -14.37
CA GLY A 326 4.89 -35.04 -13.62
C GLY A 326 4.25 -33.85 -14.36
N VAL A 327 4.53 -33.67 -15.65
CA VAL A 327 3.89 -32.62 -16.47
C VAL A 327 2.37 -32.80 -16.52
N ARG A 328 1.90 -34.05 -16.69
CA ARG A 328 0.47 -34.36 -16.70
C ARG A 328 -0.18 -34.03 -15.35
N LEU A 329 0.45 -34.38 -14.24
CA LEU A 329 -0.04 -34.05 -12.89
C LEU A 329 -0.12 -32.54 -12.67
N ILE A 330 0.87 -31.78 -13.14
CA ILE A 330 0.85 -30.31 -13.07
C ILE A 330 -0.32 -29.75 -13.90
N ALA A 331 -0.53 -30.27 -15.12
CA ALA A 331 -1.62 -29.84 -15.97
C ALA A 331 -2.99 -30.21 -15.37
N GLU A 332 -3.14 -31.41 -14.82
CA GLU A 332 -4.36 -31.87 -14.12
C GLU A 332 -4.61 -31.04 -12.86
N ARG A 333 -3.60 -30.72 -12.05
CA ARG A 333 -3.73 -29.83 -10.89
C ARG A 333 -4.17 -28.43 -11.30
N LYS A 334 -3.59 -27.88 -12.38
CA LYS A 334 -3.98 -26.55 -12.90
C LYS A 334 -5.39 -26.56 -13.48
N ALA A 335 -5.80 -27.64 -14.15
CA ALA A 335 -7.15 -27.82 -14.68
C ALA A 335 -8.20 -28.12 -13.59
N ALA A 336 -7.80 -28.71 -12.47
CA ALA A 336 -8.66 -28.96 -11.32
C ALA A 336 -8.99 -27.69 -10.53
N ARG A 337 -8.20 -26.61 -10.69
CA ARG A 337 -8.50 -25.32 -10.08
C ARG A 337 -9.75 -24.71 -10.76
N PRO A 338 -10.79 -24.33 -9.99
CA PRO A 338 -11.96 -23.71 -10.58
C PRO A 338 -11.57 -22.42 -11.32
N PRO A 339 -12.18 -22.12 -12.48
CA PRO A 339 -11.87 -20.89 -13.21
C PRO A 339 -12.18 -19.70 -12.32
N GLU A 340 -11.18 -18.85 -12.09
CA GLU A 340 -11.34 -17.64 -11.28
C GLU A 340 -12.05 -16.57 -12.10
N PRO A 341 -13.21 -16.07 -11.65
CA PRO A 341 -13.83 -14.91 -12.28
C PRO A 341 -12.87 -13.72 -12.13
N CYS A 342 -12.49 -13.13 -13.26
CA CYS A 342 -11.62 -11.95 -13.32
C CYS A 342 -12.11 -10.99 -14.40
N VAL A 343 -11.62 -9.75 -14.33
CA VAL A 343 -11.92 -8.70 -15.31
C VAL A 343 -10.86 -8.69 -16.39
N ASP A 344 -9.60 -8.67 -15.98
CA ASP A 344 -8.43 -8.69 -16.83
C ASP A 344 -7.58 -9.94 -16.48
N PRO A 345 -7.66 -11.01 -17.30
CA PRO A 345 -6.91 -12.23 -17.07
C PRO A 345 -5.39 -12.02 -17.06
N GLU A 346 -4.86 -11.02 -17.79
CA GLU A 346 -3.43 -10.74 -17.83
C GLU A 346 -2.98 -10.09 -16.53
N LEU A 347 -3.70 -9.07 -16.06
CA LEU A 347 -3.44 -8.46 -14.75
C LEU A 347 -3.58 -9.47 -13.62
N ARG A 348 -4.62 -10.32 -13.65
CA ARG A 348 -4.83 -11.35 -12.64
C ARG A 348 -3.67 -12.35 -12.61
N LYS A 349 -3.18 -12.77 -13.78
CA LYS A 349 -2.00 -13.62 -13.89
C LYS A 349 -0.75 -12.94 -13.30
N LEU A 350 -0.50 -11.67 -13.66
CA LEU A 350 0.63 -10.90 -13.12
C LEU A 350 0.57 -10.76 -11.61
N TYR A 351 -0.62 -10.51 -11.05
CA TYR A 351 -0.82 -10.47 -9.61
C TYR A 351 -0.50 -11.80 -8.93
N GLY A 352 -0.99 -12.93 -9.48
CA GLY A 352 -0.67 -14.25 -8.95
C GLY A 352 0.82 -14.56 -8.98
N GLU A 353 1.50 -14.23 -10.09
CA GLU A 353 2.96 -14.40 -10.21
C GLU A 353 3.73 -13.54 -9.21
N PHE A 354 3.32 -12.28 -9.02
CA PHE A 354 3.90 -11.39 -8.03
C PHE A 354 3.69 -11.90 -6.61
N TYR A 355 2.47 -12.34 -6.27
CA TYR A 355 2.12 -12.79 -4.94
C TYR A 355 2.89 -14.05 -4.53
N ASP A 356 2.97 -15.05 -5.42
CA ASP A 356 3.79 -16.25 -5.19
C ASP A 356 5.28 -15.91 -5.03
N SER A 357 5.80 -14.99 -5.85
CA SER A 357 7.16 -14.45 -5.72
C SER A 357 7.38 -13.78 -4.36
N TRP A 358 6.42 -12.98 -3.92
CA TRP A 358 6.47 -12.23 -2.67
C TRP A 358 6.45 -13.16 -1.44
N LEU A 359 5.57 -14.17 -1.42
CA LEU A 359 5.50 -15.17 -0.35
C LEU A 359 6.80 -15.97 -0.21
N ARG A 360 7.49 -16.25 -1.32
CA ARG A 360 8.78 -16.96 -1.31
C ARG A 360 9.96 -16.07 -0.90
N GLY A 361 9.73 -14.76 -0.76
CA GLY A 361 10.76 -13.79 -0.40
C GLY A 361 11.65 -13.38 -1.57
N ASP A 362 11.20 -13.54 -2.82
CA ASP A 362 11.96 -13.18 -4.00
C ASP A 362 12.02 -11.65 -4.17
N ARG A 363 13.11 -11.06 -3.66
CA ARG A 363 13.31 -9.60 -3.61
C ARG A 363 13.65 -8.95 -4.96
N HIS A 364 13.44 -9.63 -6.07
CA HIS A 364 13.68 -9.06 -7.41
C HIS A 364 12.72 -7.92 -7.75
N HIS A 365 11.60 -7.83 -7.04
CA HIS A 365 10.61 -6.78 -7.16
C HIS A 365 10.65 -5.77 -6.00
N ASP A 366 11.57 -5.96 -5.04
CA ASP A 366 11.69 -5.10 -3.86
C ASP A 366 12.45 -3.81 -4.21
N LEU A 367 11.70 -2.71 -4.31
CA LEU A 367 12.24 -1.38 -4.59
C LEU A 367 13.29 -0.95 -3.55
N ALA A 368 13.14 -1.36 -2.28
CA ALA A 368 14.09 -1.02 -1.23
C ALA A 368 15.40 -1.82 -1.38
N ALA A 369 15.30 -3.11 -1.73
CA ALA A 369 16.48 -3.92 -2.06
C ALA A 369 17.21 -3.41 -3.32
N MET A 370 16.48 -2.84 -4.28
CA MET A 370 17.08 -2.20 -5.45
C MET A 370 17.74 -0.85 -5.12
N ALA A 371 17.14 -0.04 -4.25
CA ALA A 371 17.74 1.21 -3.78
C ALA A 371 19.05 0.98 -3.02
N GLY A 372 19.14 -0.08 -2.21
CA GLY A 372 20.38 -0.49 -1.54
C GLY A 372 21.51 -0.92 -2.49
N ARG A 373 21.21 -1.21 -3.76
CA ARG A 373 22.17 -1.48 -4.83
C ARG A 373 22.57 -0.22 -5.62
N GLY A 374 22.17 0.96 -5.16
CA GLY A 374 22.46 2.24 -5.83
C GLY A 374 21.48 2.61 -6.95
N ILE A 375 20.39 1.84 -7.12
CA ILE A 375 19.33 2.15 -8.10
C ILE A 375 18.29 3.03 -7.40
N THR A 376 18.53 4.33 -7.31
CA THR A 376 17.56 5.27 -6.73
C THR A 376 16.30 5.36 -7.59
N GLY A 377 15.12 5.47 -6.97
CA GLY A 377 13.81 5.50 -7.64
C GLY A 377 13.64 6.55 -8.74
N ALA A 378 14.42 7.64 -8.72
CA ALA A 378 14.46 8.62 -9.81
C ALA A 378 14.98 8.03 -11.14
N SER A 379 15.88 7.03 -11.09
CA SER A 379 16.41 6.36 -12.29
C SER A 379 15.41 5.38 -12.91
N VAL A 380 14.45 4.87 -12.14
CA VAL A 380 13.41 3.94 -12.61
C VAL A 380 12.25 4.72 -13.27
N LEU A 381 12.01 5.96 -12.85
CA LEU A 381 10.96 6.83 -13.40
C LEU A 381 11.36 7.58 -14.68
N LEU A 382 12.66 7.72 -14.98
CA LEU A 382 13.15 8.54 -16.10
C LEU A 382 13.76 7.77 -17.28
N GLY A 383 13.58 6.45 -17.38
CA GLY A 383 13.93 5.69 -18.59
C GLY A 383 15.41 5.81 -19.01
N GLY A 384 16.33 5.89 -18.04
CA GLY A 384 17.76 5.97 -18.31
C GLY A 384 18.30 4.64 -18.84
N SER A 385 18.78 4.65 -20.09
CA SER A 385 19.43 3.52 -20.74
C SER A 385 20.70 3.08 -19.99
N GLY A 386 20.96 1.78 -20.00
CA GLY A 386 21.92 1.10 -19.16
C GLY A 386 23.35 1.64 -19.21
N GLY A 387 23.92 1.83 -18.03
CA GLY A 387 25.36 1.86 -17.79
C GLY A 387 25.74 0.71 -16.87
N THR A 388 26.48 -0.26 -17.41
CA THR A 388 27.14 -1.35 -16.68
C THR A 388 28.18 -0.78 -15.71
N GLY A 389 27.79 -0.59 -14.45
CA GLY A 389 28.65 -0.09 -13.37
C GLY A 389 29.23 -1.21 -12.51
N HIS A 390 30.55 -1.24 -12.40
CA HIS A 390 31.38 -2.25 -11.75
C HIS A 390 31.02 -2.56 -10.29
N CYS A 391 31.21 -3.84 -9.94
CA CYS A 391 31.29 -4.34 -8.57
C CYS A 391 32.49 -3.74 -7.83
N GLY A 392 32.22 -2.98 -6.76
CA GLY A 392 33.25 -2.48 -5.86
C GLY A 392 32.70 -1.85 -4.59
N GLY A 393 32.86 -2.55 -3.47
CA GLY A 393 32.80 -1.97 -2.12
C GLY A 393 31.41 -1.80 -1.52
N GLY A 394 31.11 -2.58 -0.47
CA GLY A 394 29.90 -2.45 0.31
C GLY A 394 29.77 -1.05 0.93
N VAL A 395 28.93 -0.21 0.33
CA VAL A 395 28.44 1.02 0.94
C VAL A 395 27.43 0.59 2.01
N LYS A 396 27.78 0.79 3.29
CA LYS A 396 26.81 0.65 4.37
C LYS A 396 25.64 1.60 4.10
N ALA A 397 24.45 1.04 3.94
CA ALA A 397 23.19 1.76 3.94
C ALA A 397 23.11 2.62 5.21
N GLY A 398 23.09 3.95 5.07
CA GLY A 398 22.85 4.82 6.23
C GLY A 398 23.34 6.26 6.16
N SER A 399 24.19 6.68 5.22
CA SER A 399 24.48 8.11 5.06
C SER A 399 23.72 8.65 3.85
N SER A 400 22.47 9.05 4.05
CA SER A 400 21.84 10.00 3.13
C SER A 400 22.78 11.20 2.95
N MET A 401 22.87 11.69 1.72
CA MET A 401 23.66 12.89 1.43
C MET A 401 23.23 14.01 2.40
N PRO A 402 24.16 14.65 3.14
CA PRO A 402 23.78 15.72 4.05
C PRO A 402 22.95 16.78 3.31
N VAL A 403 21.88 17.28 3.93
CA VAL A 403 20.93 18.24 3.33
C VAL A 403 21.64 19.41 2.63
N ARG A 404 22.75 19.89 3.21
CA ARG A 404 23.60 20.96 2.65
C ARG A 404 24.26 20.67 1.28
N PHE A 405 24.32 19.40 0.88
CA PHE A 405 24.84 18.96 -0.43
C PHE A 405 23.71 18.42 -1.32
N ALA A 406 22.63 17.91 -0.72
CA ALA A 406 21.46 17.46 -1.46
C ALA A 406 20.73 18.63 -2.15
N ASP A 407 20.68 19.80 -1.51
CA ASP A 407 20.04 21.00 -2.04
C ASP A 407 20.90 22.26 -1.80
N ALA A 408 21.42 22.84 -2.88
CA ALA A 408 22.24 24.04 -2.85
C ALA A 408 21.50 25.27 -2.28
N THR A 409 20.17 25.33 -2.34
CA THR A 409 19.38 26.46 -1.85
C THR A 409 19.38 26.58 -0.33
N THR A 410 19.67 25.48 0.37
CA THR A 410 19.79 25.46 1.83
C THR A 410 21.00 26.29 2.32
N ARG A 411 21.98 26.55 1.44
CA ARG A 411 23.15 27.37 1.74
C ARG A 411 22.86 28.85 1.44
N ARG A 412 22.89 29.69 2.47
CA ARG A 412 22.78 31.15 2.30
C ARG A 412 24.09 31.72 1.77
N HIS A 413 24.04 32.33 0.58
CA HIS A 413 25.17 33.01 -0.05
C HIS A 413 24.99 34.52 0.08
N ASN A 414 25.70 35.12 1.04
CA ASN A 414 25.66 36.56 1.31
C ASN A 414 27.00 37.18 0.91
N ALA A 415 27.24 37.32 -0.40
CA ALA A 415 28.47 37.92 -0.90
C ALA A 415 28.55 39.41 -0.49
N LYS A 416 29.76 39.88 -0.17
CA LYS A 416 29.99 41.31 0.10
C LYS A 416 29.95 42.06 -1.22
N GLU A 417 28.91 42.85 -1.42
CA GLU A 417 28.82 43.73 -2.57
C GLU A 417 29.92 44.79 -2.50
N GLN A 418 30.64 44.98 -3.61
CA GLN A 418 31.63 46.04 -3.77
C GLN A 418 31.16 47.01 -4.84
N HIS A 419 31.52 48.27 -4.67
CA HIS A 419 31.31 49.27 -5.69
C HIS A 419 32.05 48.86 -6.97
N PRO A 420 31.44 48.92 -8.17
CA PRO A 420 32.05 48.43 -9.41
C PRO A 420 33.43 49.03 -9.73
N VAL A 421 33.66 50.29 -9.33
CA VAL A 421 34.93 51.02 -9.52
C VAL A 421 35.99 50.66 -8.48
N TYR A 422 35.61 50.09 -7.33
CA TYR A 422 36.50 49.75 -6.22
C TYR A 422 36.49 48.23 -5.97
N THR A 423 36.64 47.45 -7.05
CA THR A 423 36.74 46.00 -6.94
C THR A 423 38.17 45.58 -6.61
N THR A 424 38.31 44.73 -5.60
CA THR A 424 39.60 44.12 -5.24
C THR A 424 39.67 42.69 -5.76
N THR A 425 40.85 42.22 -6.17
CA THR A 425 41.04 40.83 -6.61
C THR A 425 40.67 39.82 -5.53
N THR A 426 40.86 40.16 -4.25
CA THR A 426 40.44 39.34 -3.11
C THR A 426 38.93 39.14 -3.04
N ASN A 427 38.13 40.11 -3.52
CA ASN A 427 36.66 40.00 -3.52
C ASN A 427 36.12 39.01 -4.56
N THR A 428 36.95 38.56 -5.50
CA THR A 428 36.54 37.53 -6.47
C THR A 428 36.30 36.17 -5.80
N TYR A 429 37.00 35.89 -4.70
CA TYR A 429 36.78 34.69 -3.90
C TYR A 429 35.46 34.79 -3.12
N GLY A 430 34.55 33.86 -3.39
CA GLY A 430 33.24 33.81 -2.72
C GLY A 430 32.16 34.68 -3.35
N LEU A 431 32.42 35.36 -4.47
CA LEU A 431 31.41 36.13 -5.21
C LEU A 431 30.41 35.22 -5.96
N LYS A 432 30.85 34.03 -6.40
CA LYS A 432 29.99 33.08 -7.13
C LYS A 432 29.09 32.29 -6.15
N THR A 433 27.79 32.31 -6.40
CA THR A 433 26.82 31.45 -5.70
C THR A 433 27.00 29.99 -6.12
N PRO A 434 27.12 29.03 -5.19
CA PRO A 434 27.19 27.60 -5.52
C PRO A 434 25.91 27.12 -6.21
N ALA A 435 26.02 26.44 -7.34
CA ALA A 435 24.92 25.79 -8.02
C ALA A 435 24.82 24.30 -7.62
N GLN A 436 23.68 23.66 -7.91
CA GLN A 436 23.51 22.22 -7.64
C GLN A 436 24.54 21.37 -8.39
N ALA A 437 24.95 21.80 -9.60
CA ALA A 437 26.00 21.13 -10.36
C ALA A 437 27.40 21.21 -9.71
N ASP A 438 27.61 22.15 -8.78
CA ASP A 438 28.86 22.26 -8.01
C ASP A 438 28.86 21.32 -6.77
N MET A 439 27.72 20.69 -6.44
CA MET A 439 27.61 19.76 -5.30
C MET A 439 28.13 18.36 -5.66
N PRO A 440 28.78 17.64 -4.71
CA PRO A 440 29.30 16.31 -5.00
C PRO A 440 28.17 15.29 -5.12
N LEU A 441 28.34 14.32 -6.03
CA LEU A 441 27.39 13.20 -6.21
C LEU A 441 27.35 12.26 -4.99
N THR A 442 28.45 12.17 -4.24
CA THR A 442 28.54 11.37 -3.01
C THR A 442 29.36 12.10 -1.95
N TYR A 443 29.01 11.94 -0.68
CA TYR A 443 29.73 12.51 0.45
C TYR A 443 29.98 11.45 1.54
N THR A 444 31.22 10.96 1.60
CA THR A 444 31.65 9.92 2.54
C THR A 444 32.25 10.55 3.80
N ALA A 445 31.37 10.95 4.73
CA ALA A 445 31.81 11.52 6.00
C ALA A 445 32.45 10.47 6.91
N ALA A 446 33.64 10.76 7.46
CA ALA A 446 34.20 9.98 8.56
C ALA A 446 33.63 10.49 9.90
N SER A 447 32.81 9.69 10.59
CA SER A 447 32.33 10.04 11.93
C SER A 447 33.47 9.89 12.94
N GLN A 448 33.82 11.00 13.58
CA GLN A 448 34.74 11.02 14.73
C GLN A 448 34.02 10.95 16.08
N HIS A 449 32.71 10.64 16.09
CA HIS A 449 31.95 10.61 17.34
C HIS A 449 32.53 9.60 18.34
N PHE A 450 32.89 8.40 17.86
CA PHE A 450 33.51 7.37 18.66
C PHE A 450 34.88 7.78 19.21
N THR A 451 35.75 8.35 18.36
CA THR A 451 37.08 8.78 18.81
C THR A 451 37.02 9.97 19.78
N LYS A 452 36.05 10.87 19.61
CA LYS A 452 35.82 12.00 20.52
C LYS A 452 35.22 11.61 21.87
N SER A 453 34.57 10.44 21.98
CA SER A 453 34.11 9.94 23.28
C SER A 453 35.24 9.38 24.16
N PHE A 454 36.44 9.16 23.61
CA PHE A 454 37.58 8.80 24.43
C PHE A 454 38.07 10.03 25.21
N PRO A 455 38.31 9.88 26.53
CA PRO A 455 38.89 10.97 27.31
C PRO A 455 40.29 11.31 26.77
N VAL A 456 40.60 12.61 26.76
CA VAL A 456 41.89 13.14 26.27
C VAL A 456 43.04 12.83 27.24
N SER A 457 42.74 12.35 28.46
CA SER A 457 43.75 11.96 29.42
C SER A 457 44.49 10.69 28.99
N ALA A 458 45.81 10.69 29.18
CA ALA A 458 46.59 9.47 29.04
C ALA A 458 45.98 8.37 29.93
N PRO A 459 45.81 7.14 29.41
CA PRO A 459 45.25 6.04 30.19
C PRO A 459 46.11 5.83 31.43
N LYS A 460 45.49 5.89 32.61
CA LYS A 460 46.13 5.58 33.89
C LYS A 460 45.55 4.29 34.42
N SER A 461 46.41 3.32 34.72
CA SER A 461 46.02 2.14 35.47
C SER A 461 46.24 2.42 36.97
N ALA A 462 45.16 2.69 37.70
CA ALA A 462 45.18 2.88 39.16
C ALA A 462 44.55 1.70 39.92
N GLY A 463 44.37 0.56 39.26
CA GLY A 463 43.81 -0.64 39.87
C GLY A 463 44.82 -1.35 40.76
N LEU A 464 44.36 -1.86 41.90
CA LEU A 464 45.12 -2.86 42.66
C LEU A 464 45.03 -4.21 41.94
N VAL A 465 46.09 -5.00 42.00
CA VAL A 465 46.05 -6.38 41.51
C VAL A 465 45.24 -7.21 42.50
N THR A 466 43.96 -7.43 42.20
CA THR A 466 43.04 -8.25 43.00
C THR A 466 42.78 -9.62 42.37
N ALA A 467 43.61 -10.03 41.41
CA ALA A 467 43.49 -11.33 40.80
C ALA A 467 43.77 -12.42 41.83
N VAL A 468 42.77 -13.26 42.10
CA VAL A 468 42.96 -14.47 42.89
C VAL A 468 43.95 -15.37 42.14
N THR A 469 45.02 -15.77 42.81
CA THR A 469 46.01 -16.66 42.22
C THR A 469 45.37 -18.03 42.06
N LYS A 470 45.04 -18.41 40.83
CA LYS A 470 44.50 -19.74 40.54
C LYS A 470 45.63 -20.68 40.13
N SER A 471 45.69 -21.81 40.80
CA SER A 471 46.63 -22.89 40.47
C SER A 471 46.27 -23.49 39.12
N LYS A 472 47.28 -23.66 38.26
CA LYS A 472 47.12 -24.40 36.99
C LYS A 472 47.17 -25.92 37.18
N VAL A 473 47.44 -26.39 38.40
CA VAL A 473 47.73 -27.81 38.69
C VAL A 473 46.55 -28.48 39.39
N HIS A 474 46.00 -27.87 40.44
CA HIS A 474 44.90 -28.44 41.21
C HIS A 474 43.95 -27.35 41.72
N LYS A 475 42.65 -27.52 41.45
CA LYS A 475 41.57 -26.59 41.81
C LYS A 475 41.40 -26.43 43.33
N THR A 476 41.85 -27.41 44.12
CA THR A 476 41.79 -27.39 45.59
C THR A 476 42.76 -26.40 46.23
N LEU A 477 43.70 -25.85 45.47
CA LEU A 477 44.64 -24.82 45.92
C LEU A 477 44.11 -23.39 45.69
N ASP A 478 42.92 -23.24 45.10
CA ASP A 478 42.29 -21.95 44.80
C ASP A 478 41.46 -21.40 45.98
N ASP A 479 41.25 -22.20 47.04
CA ASP A 479 40.32 -21.93 48.15
C ASP A 479 40.98 -21.28 49.40
N PHE A 480 42.22 -20.80 49.31
CA PHE A 480 42.95 -20.14 50.42
C PHE A 480 43.09 -18.63 50.27
#